data_AF-A0A1L3F8F3-F1
#
_entry.id   AF-A0A1L3F8F3-F1
#
_cell.length_a   1.000
_cell.length_b   1.000
_cell.length_c   1.000
_cell.angle_alpha   90.00
_cell.angle_beta   90.00
_cell.angle_gamma   90.00
#
_symmetry.space_group_name_H-M   'P 1'
#
loop_
_entity.id
_entity.type
_entity.pdbx_description
1 polymer ?
#
loop_
_entity_poly.entity_id
_entity_poly.type
_entity_poly.pdbx_seq_one_letter_code
_entity_poly.pdbx_strand_id
1 'polypeptide(L)'
;MIREVVAVSLGSGAMSMSSESSAAAARAWEAYTMINPTAKDGDLRHAALTRFVEERSAADGLSAEALAVEGVKFLKRLEVG
;
A
#
# COMPACT_ATOMS: atom_id res chain seq x y z
N MET A 1 8.48 -3.75 -35.38
CA MET A 1 7.60 -2.60 -35.13
C MET A 1 6.46 -3.11 -34.27
N ILE A 2 6.45 -2.72 -32.99
CA ILE A 2 5.60 -3.23 -31.92
C ILE A 2 4.20 -2.64 -32.05
N ARG A 3 3.15 -3.45 -31.94
CA ARG A 3 1.85 -3.02 -31.39
C ARG A 3 1.19 -4.18 -30.63
N GLU A 4 1.38 -4.14 -29.32
CA GLU A 4 0.60 -4.88 -28.32
C GLU A 4 -0.90 -4.62 -28.51
N VAL A 5 -1.70 -5.68 -28.43
CA VAL A 5 -3.14 -5.59 -28.24
C VAL A 5 -3.40 -5.99 -26.79
N VAL A 6 -3.51 -4.97 -25.93
CA VAL A 6 -3.98 -5.11 -24.56
C VAL A 6 -5.46 -5.48 -24.62
N ALA A 7 -5.76 -6.77 -24.39
CA ALA A 7 -7.11 -7.21 -24.11
C ALA A 7 -7.48 -6.73 -22.70
N VAL A 8 -8.29 -5.67 -22.66
CA VAL A 8 -8.90 -5.13 -21.46
C VAL A 8 -9.94 -6.11 -20.93
N SER A 9 -9.57 -6.90 -19.93
CA SER A 9 -10.50 -7.73 -19.16
C SER A 9 -11.22 -6.87 -18.13
N LEU A 10 -12.36 -6.30 -18.54
CA LEU A 10 -13.35 -5.70 -17.65
C LEU A 10 -14.07 -6.84 -16.90
N GLY A 11 -13.64 -7.15 -15.67
CA GLY A 11 -14.30 -8.17 -14.87
C GLY A 11 -13.73 -8.51 -13.48
N SER A 12 -12.58 -7.97 -13.07
CA SER A 12 -11.90 -8.40 -11.81
C SER A 12 -11.30 -7.26 -10.97
N GLY A 13 -11.78 -6.02 -11.10
CA GLY A 13 -11.16 -4.87 -10.41
C GLY A 13 -11.29 -4.89 -8.88
N ALA A 14 -12.43 -5.34 -8.35
CA ALA A 14 -12.72 -5.23 -6.92
C ALA A 14 -12.10 -6.35 -6.06
N MET A 15 -11.84 -7.55 -6.61
CA MET A 15 -11.19 -8.64 -5.88
C MET A 15 -9.66 -8.57 -5.91
N SER A 16 -9.07 -7.98 -6.96
CA SER A 16 -7.61 -7.81 -7.07
C SER A 16 -7.08 -6.59 -6.31
N MET A 17 -7.83 -5.49 -6.25
CA MET A 17 -7.43 -4.27 -5.51
C MET A 17 -7.15 -4.55 -4.02
N SER A 18 -7.96 -5.40 -3.38
CA SER A 18 -7.77 -5.78 -1.97
C SER A 18 -6.50 -6.58 -1.72
N SER A 19 -5.98 -7.31 -2.72
CA SER A 19 -4.72 -8.05 -2.59
C SER A 19 -3.50 -7.15 -2.80
N GLU A 20 -3.57 -6.20 -3.75
CA GLU A 20 -2.47 -5.27 -4.01
C GLU A 20 -2.30 -4.25 -2.87
N SER A 21 -3.40 -3.70 -2.35
CA SER A 21 -3.37 -2.79 -1.19
C SER A 21 -2.89 -3.49 0.08
N SER A 22 -3.33 -4.73 0.33
CA SER A 22 -2.87 -5.54 1.45
C SER A 22 -1.37 -5.85 1.36
N ALA A 23 -0.89 -6.26 0.18
CA ALA A 23 0.54 -6.50 -0.04
C ALA A 23 1.38 -5.23 0.08
N ALA A 24 0.87 -4.08 -0.36
CA ALA A 24 1.53 -2.80 -0.20
C ALA A 24 1.61 -2.34 1.27
N ALA A 25 0.53 -2.52 2.04
CA ALA A 25 0.52 -2.22 3.47
C ALA A 25 1.50 -3.11 4.25
N ALA A 26 1.54 -4.42 3.97
CA ALA A 26 2.47 -5.34 4.59
C ALA A 26 3.94 -4.95 4.31
N ARG A 27 4.26 -4.63 3.05
CA ARG A 27 5.61 -4.18 2.67
C ARG A 27 5.99 -2.85 3.31
N ALA A 28 5.06 -1.91 3.38
CA ALA A 28 5.30 -0.63 4.04
C ALA A 28 5.55 -0.82 5.54
N TRP A 29 4.80 -1.71 6.20
CA TRP A 29 4.99 -2.02 7.61
C TRP A 29 6.34 -2.69 7.88
N GLU A 30 6.72 -3.68 7.09
CA GLU A 30 8.01 -4.36 7.19
C GLU A 30 9.18 -3.38 7.00
N ALA A 31 9.11 -2.52 5.97
CA ALA A 31 10.11 -1.48 5.77
C ALA A 31 10.20 -0.50 6.94
N TYR A 32 9.07 -0.16 7.54
CA TYR A 32 9.01 0.74 8.68
C TYR A 32 9.58 0.11 9.96
N THR A 33 9.24 -1.15 10.27
CA THR A 33 9.74 -1.84 11.47
C THR A 33 11.24 -2.14 11.40
N MET A 34 11.81 -2.31 10.20
CA MET A 34 13.27 -2.38 10.01
C MET A 34 13.98 -1.08 10.45
N ILE A 35 13.33 0.07 10.30
CA ILE A 35 13.87 1.38 10.70
C ILE A 35 13.50 1.69 12.16
N ASN A 36 12.34 1.22 12.61
CA ASN A 36 11.78 1.49 13.93
C ASN A 36 11.49 0.18 14.69
N PRO A 37 12.51 -0.46 15.29
CA PRO A 37 12.37 -1.76 15.93
C PRO A 37 11.50 -1.75 17.20
N THR A 38 11.11 -0.57 17.69
CA THR A 38 10.18 -0.41 18.81
C THR A 38 8.71 -0.49 18.39
N ALA A 39 8.41 -0.41 17.09
CA ALA A 39 7.07 -0.62 16.56
C ALA A 39 6.69 -2.09 16.66
N LYS A 40 5.56 -2.38 17.32
CA LYS A 40 5.07 -3.76 17.56
C LYS A 40 3.83 -4.05 16.73
N ASP A 41 3.60 -5.33 16.44
CA ASP A 41 2.30 -5.76 15.91
C ASP A 41 1.16 -5.34 16.84
N GLY A 42 0.09 -4.78 16.26
CA GLY A 42 -1.04 -4.21 17.01
C GLY A 42 -0.91 -2.70 17.30
N ASP A 43 0.11 -2.04 16.78
CA ASP A 43 0.22 -0.59 16.83
C ASP A 43 -0.94 0.09 16.07
N LEU A 44 -1.49 1.17 16.64
CA LEU A 44 -2.49 2.00 15.97
C LEU A 44 -1.99 2.51 14.61
N ARG A 45 -0.67 2.67 14.45
CA ARG A 45 -0.01 3.00 13.19
C ARG A 45 -0.21 1.94 12.11
N HIS A 46 -0.25 0.66 12.47
CA HIS A 46 -0.49 -0.43 11.50
C HIS A 46 -1.92 -0.37 10.96
N ALA A 47 -2.91 -0.19 11.83
CA ALA A 47 -4.30 -0.02 11.41
C ALA A 47 -4.51 1.26 10.57
N ALA A 48 -3.85 2.35 10.95
CA ALA A 48 -3.88 3.61 10.19
C ALA A 48 -3.23 3.45 8.80
N LEU A 49 -2.14 2.69 8.70
CA LEU A 49 -1.47 2.38 7.44
C LEU A 49 -2.38 1.58 6.50
N THR A 50 -3.00 0.50 7.00
CA THR A 50 -3.91 -0.33 6.19
C THR A 50 -5.00 0.53 5.57
N ARG A 51 -5.66 1.34 6.39
CA ARG A 51 -6.71 2.25 5.92
C ARG A 51 -6.20 3.26 4.90
N PHE A 52 -5.04 3.88 5.16
CA PHE A 52 -4.43 4.84 4.22
C PHE A 52 -4.16 4.21 2.86
N VAL A 53 -3.62 3.00 2.82
CA VAL A 53 -3.28 2.30 1.58
C VAL A 53 -4.55 1.86 0.82
N GLU A 54 -5.60 1.43 1.52
CA GLU A 54 -6.90 1.12 0.91
C GLU A 54 -7.52 2.35 0.24
N GLU A 55 -7.56 3.48 0.95
CA GLU A 55 -8.10 4.74 0.44
C GLU A 55 -7.32 5.24 -0.79
N ARG A 56 -5.99 5.15 -0.78
CA ARG A 56 -5.13 5.56 -1.91
C ARG A 56 -5.17 4.60 -3.09
N SER A 57 -5.29 3.29 -2.82
CA SER A 57 -5.45 2.28 -3.89
C SER A 57 -6.74 2.51 -4.67
N ALA A 58 -7.83 2.85 -3.98
CA ALA A 58 -9.11 3.16 -4.61
C ALA A 58 -9.11 4.49 -5.40
N ALA A 59 -8.29 5.46 -5.02
CA ALA A 59 -8.32 6.81 -5.58
C ALA A 59 -7.36 7.03 -6.75
N ASP A 60 -6.15 6.48 -6.70
CA ASP A 60 -5.04 6.94 -7.57
C ASP A 60 -4.55 5.89 -8.58
N GLY A 61 -5.06 4.66 -8.55
CA GLY A 61 -4.64 3.59 -9.47
C GLY A 61 -3.13 3.31 -9.43
N LEU A 62 -2.50 3.56 -8.28
CA LEU A 62 -1.06 3.42 -8.07
C LEU A 62 -0.64 1.94 -8.05
N SER A 63 0.58 1.66 -8.50
CA SER A 63 1.18 0.33 -8.33
C SER A 63 1.39 -0.01 -6.85
N ALA A 64 1.45 -1.30 -6.53
CA ALA A 64 1.67 -1.77 -5.16
C ALA A 64 2.98 -1.22 -4.54
N GLU A 65 4.05 -1.05 -5.33
CA GLU A 65 5.31 -0.47 -4.86
C GLU A 65 5.19 1.02 -4.56
N ALA A 66 4.48 1.78 -5.41
CA ALA A 66 4.23 3.19 -5.15
C ALA A 66 3.37 3.39 -3.90
N LEU A 67 2.34 2.56 -3.70
CA LEU A 67 1.52 2.54 -2.49
C LEU A 67 2.35 2.21 -1.24
N ALA A 68 3.26 1.24 -1.33
CA ALA A 68 4.13 0.89 -0.21
C ALA A 68 5.05 2.05 0.20
N VAL A 69 5.65 2.74 -0.78
CA VAL A 69 6.49 3.93 -0.55
C VAL A 69 5.68 5.05 0.12
N GLU A 70 4.48 5.33 -0.36
CA GLU A 70 3.60 6.33 0.25
C GLU A 70 3.16 5.91 1.67
N GLY A 71 2.95 4.62 1.91
CA GLY A 71 2.68 4.06 3.24
C GLY A 71 3.82 4.32 4.23
N VAL A 72 5.07 4.10 3.84
CA VAL A 72 6.25 4.40 4.69
C VAL A 72 6.34 5.90 5.00
N LYS A 73 6.11 6.77 4.00
CA LYS A 73 6.10 8.23 4.21
C LYS A 73 4.99 8.66 5.17
N PHE A 74 3.80 8.04 5.06
CA PHE A 74 2.70 8.27 5.98
C PHE A 74 3.09 7.90 7.42
N LEU A 75 3.63 6.70 7.64
CA LEU A 75 4.08 6.25 8.97
C LEU A 75 5.12 7.20 9.58
N LYS A 76 6.12 7.63 8.81
CA LYS A 76 7.13 8.60 9.29
C LYS A 76 6.53 9.93 9.72
N ARG A 77 5.46 10.40 9.06
CA ARG A 77 4.78 11.64 9.47
C ARG A 77 4.04 11.51 10.79
N LEU A 78 3.57 10.31 11.14
CA LEU A 78 2.92 10.04 12.43
C LEU A 78 3.90 10.09 13.62
N GLU A 79 5.20 9.98 13.39
CA GLU A 79 6.22 10.03 14.45
C GLU A 79 6.53 11.46 14.91
N VAL A 80 6.21 12.46 14.08
CA VAL A 80 6.58 13.87 14.27
C VAL A 80 5.41 14.68 14.85
N GLY A 81 4.28 14.04 15.17
CA GLY A 81 3.12 14.66 15.84
C GLY A 81 3.02 14.26 17.30
#